data_AF-A0A1D8IQV3-F1
#
_entry.id   AF-A0A1D8IQV3-F1
#
_cell.length_a   1.000
_cell.length_b   1.000
_cell.length_c   1.000
_cell.angle_alpha   90.00
_cell.angle_beta   90.00
_cell.angle_gamma   90.00
#
_symmetry.space_group_name_H-M   'P 1'
#
loop_
_entity.id
_entity.type
_entity.pdbx_description
1 polymer ?
#
loop_
_entity_poly.entity_id
_entity_poly.type
_entity_poly.pdbx_seq_one_letter_code
_entity_poly.pdbx_strand_id
1 'polypeptide(L)' 'MEEMSVRLNKEQSQHLANTVSVIALLGGCYFVYQGMTHSDWPTIVWSGLAFLILEGYALYLLKAA' A
#
# COMPACT_ATOMS: atom_id res chain seq x y z
N MET A 1 -2.65 32.46 0.71
CA MET A 1 -1.38 31.71 0.52
C MET A 1 -1.40 30.37 1.28
N GLU A 2 -1.89 30.34 2.52
CA GLU A 2 -2.10 29.09 3.28
C GLU A 2 -3.07 28.10 2.61
N GLU A 3 -4.13 28.58 1.97
CA GLU A 3 -5.10 27.69 1.31
C GLU A 3 -4.49 26.85 0.17
N MET A 4 -3.47 27.41 -0.49
CA MET A 4 -2.79 26.76 -1.62
C MET A 4 -1.76 25.73 -1.15
N SER A 5 -1.11 25.95 0.00
CA SER A 5 -0.19 24.95 0.60
C SER A 5 -0.95 23.77 1.21
N VAL A 6 -2.11 24.02 1.81
CA VAL A 6 -2.99 22.97 2.36
C VAL A 6 -3.54 22.08 1.25
N ARG A 7 -3.99 22.66 0.12
CA ARG A 7 -4.47 21.87 -1.04
C ARG A 7 -3.37 21.00 -1.64
N LEU A 8 -2.16 21.56 -1.83
CA LEU A 8 -1.02 20.82 -2.35
C LEU A 8 -0.64 19.64 -1.45
N ASN A 9 -0.65 19.81 -0.13
CA ASN A 9 -0.35 18.74 0.82
C ASN A 9 -1.40 17.61 0.76
N LYS A 10 -2.68 17.98 0.66
CA LYS A 10 -3.77 17.01 0.49
C LYS A 10 -3.62 16.19 -0.80
N GLU A 11 -3.33 16.86 -1.92
CA GLU A 11 -3.10 16.18 -3.20
C GLU A 11 -1.86 15.27 -3.17
N GLN A 12 -0.77 15.72 -2.56
CA GLN A 12 0.45 14.91 -2.41
C GLN A 12 0.22 13.67 -1.52
N SER A 13 -0.49 13.85 -0.40
CA SER A 13 -0.81 12.74 0.51
C SER A 13 -1.76 11.73 -0.14
N GLN A 14 -2.74 12.20 -0.91
CA GLN A 14 -3.61 11.35 -1.73
C GLN A 14 -2.84 10.57 -2.79
N HIS A 15 -1.93 11.24 -3.52
CA HIS A 15 -1.09 10.57 -4.52
C HIS A 15 -0.20 9.51 -3.89
N LEU A 16 0.44 9.83 -2.77
CA LEU A 16 1.28 8.90 -2.02
C LEU A 16 0.50 7.68 -1.57
N ALA A 17 -0.67 7.87 -0.97
CA ALA A 17 -1.53 6.78 -0.53
C ALA A 17 -1.91 5.85 -1.71
N ASN A 18 -2.33 6.43 -2.84
CA ASN A 18 -2.66 5.66 -4.04
C ASN A 18 -1.45 4.85 -4.55
N THR A 19 -0.24 5.44 -4.56
CA THR A 19 0.98 4.74 -4.97
C THR A 19 1.30 3.58 -4.02
N VAL A 20 1.15 3.78 -2.70
CA VAL A 20 1.37 2.72 -1.71
C VAL A 20 0.39 1.57 -1.92
N SER A 21 -0.90 1.83 -2.13
CA SER A 21 -1.89 0.77 -2.41
C SER A 21 -1.55 -0.02 -3.67
N VAL A 22 -1.15 0.65 -4.76
CA VAL A 22 -0.74 -0.04 -6.00
C VAL A 22 0.47 -0.94 -5.77
N ILE A 23 1.48 -0.47 -5.03
CA ILE A 23 2.67 -1.26 -4.69
C ILE A 23 2.28 -2.45 -3.81
N ALA A 24 1.44 -2.24 -2.81
CA ALA A 24 0.94 -3.30 -1.94
C ALA A 24 0.25 -4.39 -2.75
N LEU A 25 -0.69 -4.00 -3.63
CA LEU A 25 -1.45 -4.93 -4.47
C LEU A 25 -0.55 -5.73 -5.40
N LEU A 26 0.31 -5.07 -6.18
CA LEU A 26 1.17 -5.74 -7.16
C LEU A 26 2.22 -6.61 -6.48
N GLY A 27 2.87 -6.10 -5.44
CA GLY A 27 3.87 -6.86 -4.67
C GLY A 27 3.26 -8.04 -3.94
N GLY A 28 2.15 -7.83 -3.23
CA GLY A 28 1.41 -8.87 -2.52
C GLY A 28 0.97 -9.99 -3.46
N CYS A 29 0.32 -9.66 -4.58
CA CYS A 29 -0.11 -10.65 -5.57
C CYS A 29 1.07 -11.43 -6.14
N TYR A 30 2.18 -10.78 -6.47
CA TYR A 30 3.37 -11.43 -7.00
C TYR A 30 3.95 -12.46 -6.03
N PHE A 31 4.17 -12.08 -4.77
CA PHE A 31 4.77 -12.99 -3.79
C PHE A 31 3.81 -14.11 -3.36
N VAL A 32 2.50 -13.85 -3.28
CA VAL A 32 1.50 -14.90 -3.05
C VAL A 32 1.53 -15.91 -4.20
N TYR A 33 1.54 -15.44 -5.46
CA TYR A 33 1.62 -16.33 -6.62
C TYR A 33 2.90 -17.18 -6.61
N GLN A 34 4.05 -16.57 -6.31
CA GLN A 34 5.33 -17.29 -6.21
C GLN A 34 5.30 -18.31 -5.06
N GLY A 35 4.78 -17.93 -3.90
CA GLY A 35 4.61 -18.82 -2.76
C GLY A 35 3.71 -20.02 -3.08
N MET A 36 2.59 -19.79 -3.78
CA MET A 36 1.71 -20.87 -4.25
C MET A 36 2.42 -21.79 -5.25
N THR A 37 3.19 -21.23 -6.19
CA THR A 37 3.92 -22.00 -7.21
C THR A 37 4.95 -22.95 -6.60
N HIS A 38 5.58 -22.55 -5.50
CA HIS A 38 6.60 -23.34 -4.81
C HIS A 38 6.10 -24.06 -3.54
N SER A 39 4.80 -24.00 -3.24
CA SER A 39 4.22 -24.50 -1.97
C SER A 39 4.91 -23.92 -0.72
N ASP A 40 5.42 -22.70 -0.81
CA ASP A 40 6.12 -21.99 0.25
C ASP A 40 5.11 -21.17 1.08
N TRP A 41 4.52 -21.85 2.06
CA TRP A 41 3.55 -21.27 3.00
C TRP A 41 4.07 -20.03 3.74
N PRO A 42 5.29 -20.02 4.28
CA PRO A 42 5.89 -18.81 4.84
C PRO A 42 5.79 -17.60 3.90
N THR A 43 6.18 -17.75 2.64
CA THR A 43 6.11 -16.65 1.66
C THR A 43 4.68 -16.15 1.46
N ILE A 44 3.69 -17.04 1.37
CA ILE A 44 2.27 -16.66 1.24
C ILE A 44 1.80 -15.87 2.47
N VAL A 45 2.09 -16.35 3.68
CA VAL A 45 1.64 -15.73 4.93
C VAL A 45 2.29 -14.36 5.14
N TRP A 46 3.61 -14.28 4.97
CA TRP A 46 4.34 -13.02 5.18
C TRP A 46 4.03 -11.97 4.11
N SER A 47 3.83 -12.38 2.86
CA SER A 47 3.38 -11.46 1.80
C SER A 47 1.97 -10.96 2.02
N GLY A 48 1.05 -11.83 2.48
CA GLY A 48 -0.30 -11.44 2.89
C GLY A 48 -0.29 -10.44 4.06
N LEU A 49 0.56 -10.67 5.07
CA LEU A 49 0.70 -9.73 6.19
C LEU A 49 1.29 -8.38 5.74
N ALA A 50 2.33 -8.39 4.89
CA ALA A 50 2.91 -7.17 4.35
C ALA A 50 1.90 -6.38 3.51
N PHE A 51 1.08 -7.06 2.70
CA PHE A 51 -0.03 -6.44 1.98
C PHE A 51 -1.00 -5.73 2.91
N LEU A 52 -1.46 -6.39 3.98
CA LEU A 52 -2.39 -5.79 4.95
C LEU A 52 -1.81 -4.57 5.65
N ILE A 53 -0.52 -4.60 6.00
CA ILE A 53 0.16 -3.47 6.64
C ILE A 53 0.26 -2.27 5.67
N LEU A 54 0.68 -2.52 4.42
CA LEU A 54 0.83 -1.46 3.42
C LEU A 54 -0.51 -0.85 3.01
N GLU A 55 -1.55 -1.65 2.81
CA GLU A 55 -2.90 -1.13 2.54
C GLU A 55 -3.48 -0.39 3.75
N GLY A 56 -3.27 -0.92 4.96
CA GLY A 56 -3.63 -0.21 6.19
C GLY A 56 -2.94 1.15 6.29
N TYR A 57 -1.68 1.23 5.89
CA TYR A 57 -0.92 2.48 5.85
C TYR A 57 -1.43 3.45 4.77
N ALA A 58 -1.77 2.97 3.57
CA ALA A 58 -2.37 3.80 2.53
C ALA A 58 -3.71 4.40 3.00
N LEU A 59 -4.58 3.60 3.61
CA LEU A 59 -5.84 4.07 4.19
C LEU A 59 -5.62 5.10 5.32
N TYR A 60 -4.59 4.91 6.15
CA TYR A 60 -4.21 5.88 7.17
C TYR A 60 -3.79 7.22 6.54
N LEU A 61 -2.98 7.19 5.48
CA LEU A 61 -2.58 8.40 4.75
C LEU A 61 -3.76 9.14 4.14
N LEU A 62 -4.74 8.42 3.58
CA LEU A 62 -5.98 9.01 3.05
C LEU A 62 -6.82 9.69 4.12
N LYS A 63 -6.86 9.14 5.34
CA LYS A 63 -7.58 9.74 6.45
C LYS A 63 -6.88 10.99 7.00
N ALA A 64 -5.54 11.04 6.90
CA ALA A 64 -4.74 12.17 7.35
C ALA A 64 -4.71 13.34 6.34
N ALA A 65 -5.03 13.08 5.07
CA ALA A 65 -5.05 14.04 3.96
C ALA A 65 -6.37 14.82 3.84
#